data_AF-A0A1B8DM83-F1
#
_entry.id   AF-A0A1B8DM83-F1
#
_cell.length_a   1.000
_cell.length_b   1.000
_cell.length_c   1.000
_cell.angle_alpha   90.00
_cell.angle_beta   90.00
_cell.angle_gamma   90.00
#
_symmetry.space_group_name_H-M   'P 1'
#
loop_
_entity.id
_entity.type
_entity.pdbx_description
1 polymer ?
#
loop_
_entity_poly.entity_id
_entity_poly.type
_entity_poly.pdbx_seq_one_letter_code
_entity_poly.pdbx_strand_id
1 'polypeptide(L)'
;MTSTQSQVTADPDPQPEEQQKDNHPVIELTITDKPKYPTPLRDAGVSDAVWEQLQRDQEAEIRQEEEYQALLKARDNASDAEREKIVKRLVEKEARRKKEAELREKLALMGCCPMGYQWIKQGGGYRCAGGSHFMSDASLR
;
A
#
# COMPACT_ATOMS: atom_id res chain seq x y z
N MET A 1 -18.03 -67.17 -28.46
CA MET A 1 -18.04 -66.18 -29.54
C MET A 1 -18.91 -65.02 -29.07
N THR A 2 -18.38 -63.78 -29.20
CA THR A 2 -19.02 -62.44 -29.14
C THR A 2 -19.90 -62.10 -27.91
N SER A 3 -19.56 -61.22 -26.94
CA SER A 3 -18.94 -59.88 -26.85
C SER A 3 -19.93 -58.70 -26.87
N THR A 4 -19.81 -57.81 -25.85
CA THR A 4 -20.06 -56.33 -25.85
C THR A 4 -21.53 -55.84 -25.67
N GLN A 5 -21.92 -54.80 -24.90
CA GLN A 5 -21.25 -53.74 -24.11
C GLN A 5 -22.14 -53.20 -22.96
N SER A 6 -21.46 -52.54 -22.02
CA SER A 6 -21.85 -51.69 -20.88
C SER A 6 -22.78 -50.50 -21.14
N GLN A 7 -23.47 -50.04 -20.08
CA GLN A 7 -23.35 -48.66 -19.54
C GLN A 7 -24.02 -48.56 -18.16
N VAL A 8 -23.29 -48.00 -17.19
CA VAL A 8 -23.77 -47.59 -15.86
C VAL A 8 -23.44 -46.10 -15.71
N THR A 9 -24.40 -45.30 -15.26
CA THR A 9 -24.13 -43.94 -14.74
C THR A 9 -24.99 -43.73 -13.50
N ALA A 10 -24.31 -43.35 -12.42
CA ALA A 10 -24.83 -43.20 -11.07
C ALA A 10 -25.45 -41.81 -10.82
N ASP A 11 -26.30 -41.78 -9.80
CA ASP A 11 -27.13 -40.71 -9.24
C ASP A 11 -26.39 -39.42 -8.80
N PRO A 12 -27.15 -38.31 -8.55
CA PRO A 12 -26.61 -36.98 -8.34
C PRO A 12 -26.22 -36.74 -6.86
N ASP A 13 -25.03 -36.16 -6.65
CA ASP A 13 -24.48 -35.79 -5.35
C ASP A 13 -24.84 -34.32 -5.00
N PRO A 14 -25.31 -34.00 -3.78
CA PRO A 14 -25.67 -32.64 -3.38
C PRO A 14 -24.44 -31.85 -2.91
N GLN A 15 -24.22 -30.66 -3.47
CA GLN A 15 -23.17 -29.73 -3.04
C GLN A 15 -23.41 -29.21 -1.62
N PRO A 16 -22.42 -29.29 -0.69
CA PRO A 16 -22.47 -28.62 0.59
C PRO A 16 -21.88 -27.19 0.54
N GLU A 17 -22.73 -26.24 0.94
CA GLU A 17 -22.50 -24.91 1.55
C GLU A 17 -21.05 -24.36 1.59
N GLU A 18 -20.78 -23.35 0.77
CA GLU A 18 -19.60 -22.49 0.87
C GLU A 18 -19.70 -21.56 2.09
N GLN A 19 -18.92 -21.86 3.12
CA GLN A 19 -18.73 -21.01 4.29
C GLN A 19 -17.87 -19.79 3.93
N GLN A 20 -18.50 -18.62 3.95
CA GLN A 20 -17.89 -17.30 3.88
C GLN A 20 -16.90 -17.12 5.04
N LYS A 21 -15.59 -17.18 4.75
CA LYS A 21 -14.54 -16.83 5.70
C LYS A 21 -14.08 -15.40 5.43
N ASP A 22 -14.49 -14.53 6.34
CA ASP A 22 -14.01 -13.16 6.53
C ASP A 22 -12.47 -13.13 6.45
N ASN A 23 -11.93 -12.72 5.31
CA ASN A 23 -10.51 -12.44 5.15
C ASN A 23 -10.31 -10.94 5.29
N HIS A 24 -10.35 -10.48 6.54
CA HIS A 24 -9.82 -9.16 6.86
C HIS A 24 -8.28 -9.27 6.81
N PRO A 25 -7.58 -8.58 5.90
CA PRO A 25 -6.14 -8.70 5.84
C PRO A 25 -5.55 -7.93 7.03
N VAL A 26 -5.10 -8.67 8.03
CA VAL A 26 -4.15 -8.16 9.03
C VAL A 26 -2.89 -7.82 8.24
N ILE A 27 -2.64 -6.54 8.01
CA ILE A 27 -1.45 -6.06 7.29
C ILE A 27 -0.26 -6.22 8.24
N GLU A 28 0.27 -7.43 8.26
CA GLU A 28 1.56 -7.74 8.86
C GLU A 28 2.64 -7.09 7.99
N LEU A 29 3.27 -6.05 8.53
CA LEU A 29 4.36 -5.29 7.88
C LEU A 29 5.61 -6.17 7.79
N THR A 30 5.59 -7.09 6.83
CA THR A 30 6.76 -7.87 6.43
C THR A 30 7.71 -6.96 5.65
N ILE A 31 8.98 -6.97 6.05
CA ILE A 31 10.07 -6.27 5.35
C ILE A 31 10.22 -6.94 3.98
N THR A 32 9.53 -6.41 2.98
CA THR A 32 9.73 -6.84 1.59
C THR A 32 10.93 -6.09 1.02
N ASP A 33 11.95 -6.81 0.56
CA ASP A 33 13.12 -6.27 -0.20
C ASP A 33 12.74 -5.54 -1.51
N LYS A 34 11.44 -5.45 -1.83
CA LYS A 34 10.95 -4.75 -3.03
C LYS A 34 10.90 -3.25 -2.75
N PRO A 35 11.41 -2.41 -3.67
CA PRO A 35 11.30 -0.97 -3.53
C PRO A 35 9.83 -0.58 -3.44
N LYS A 36 9.50 0.31 -2.49
CA LYS A 36 8.13 0.78 -2.22
C LYS A 36 7.41 1.24 -3.49
N TYR A 37 8.17 1.77 -4.44
CA TYR A 37 7.71 2.12 -5.77
C TYR A 37 8.56 1.42 -6.82
N PRO A 38 7.96 0.82 -7.87
CA PRO A 38 8.70 0.30 -9.01
C PRO A 38 9.42 1.43 -9.75
N THR A 39 10.40 1.07 -10.58
CA THR A 39 11.16 2.02 -11.40
C THR A 39 10.21 3.01 -12.10
N PRO A 40 10.42 4.33 -11.94
CA PRO A 40 9.45 5.32 -12.36
C PRO A 40 9.39 5.41 -13.89
N LEU A 41 8.23 5.06 -14.45
CA LEU A 41 7.91 5.26 -15.86
C LEU A 41 7.06 6.52 -15.99
N ARG A 42 7.61 7.55 -16.65
CA ARG A 42 6.93 8.83 -16.86
C ARG A 42 5.89 8.72 -17.97
N ASP A 43 4.67 9.17 -17.70
CA ASP A 43 3.63 9.23 -18.71
C ASP A 43 3.86 10.37 -19.72
N ALA A 44 3.38 10.15 -20.96
CA ALA A 44 3.36 11.18 -21.99
C ALA A 44 2.46 12.36 -21.56
N GLY A 45 2.95 13.58 -21.79
CA GLY A 45 2.21 14.82 -21.45
C GLY A 45 2.45 15.33 -20.03
N VAL A 46 3.14 14.59 -19.17
CA VAL A 46 3.64 15.11 -17.89
C VAL A 46 4.81 16.04 -18.16
N SER A 47 4.79 17.26 -17.61
CA SER A 47 5.89 18.23 -17.74
C SER A 47 7.09 17.88 -16.86
N ASP A 48 8.27 18.42 -17.18
CA ASP A 48 9.49 18.17 -16.40
C ASP A 48 9.33 18.62 -14.95
N ALA A 49 8.71 19.79 -14.73
CA ALA A 49 8.47 20.31 -13.39
C ALA A 49 7.57 19.39 -12.54
N VAL A 50 6.51 18.83 -13.12
CA VAL A 50 5.62 17.88 -12.42
C VAL A 50 6.36 16.57 -12.13
N TRP A 51 7.16 16.10 -13.09
CA TRP A 51 7.95 14.89 -12.94
C TRP A 51 9.01 15.02 -11.84
N GLU A 52 9.79 16.09 -11.86
CA GLU A 52 10.79 16.38 -10.82
C GLU A 52 10.17 16.52 -9.44
N GLN A 53 9.00 17.15 -9.33
CA GLN A 53 8.28 17.22 -8.06
C GLN A 53 7.86 15.84 -7.58
N LEU A 54 7.34 14.99 -8.48
CA LEU A 54 6.94 13.62 -8.13
C LEU A 54 8.12 12.79 -7.64
N GLN A 55 9.29 12.93 -8.27
CA GLN A 55 10.52 12.25 -7.82
C GLN A 55 10.96 12.75 -6.43
N ARG A 56 10.89 14.06 -6.19
CA ARG A 56 11.19 14.63 -4.86
C ARG A 56 10.21 14.14 -3.78
N ASP A 57 8.93 14.06 -4.12
CA ASP A 57 7.90 13.58 -3.18
C ASP A 57 8.08 12.08 -2.87
N GLN A 58 8.42 11.28 -3.88
CA GLN A 58 8.76 9.87 -3.72
C GLN A 58 9.98 9.67 -2.81
N GLU A 59 11.07 10.41 -3.06
CA GLU A 59 12.28 10.35 -2.25
C GLU A 59 12.01 10.83 -0.82
N ALA A 60 11.23 11.90 -0.66
CA ALA A 60 10.85 12.41 0.65
C ALA A 60 10.07 11.38 1.47
N GLU A 61 9.16 10.63 0.84
CA GLU A 61 8.43 9.56 1.53
C GLU A 61 9.33 8.39 1.93
N ILE A 62 10.28 8.01 1.06
CA ILE A 62 11.28 6.98 1.38
C ILE A 62 12.12 7.44 2.58
N ARG A 63 12.64 8.66 2.54
CA ARG A 63 13.43 9.24 3.63
C ARG A 63 12.65 9.32 4.95
N GLN A 64 11.38 9.69 4.90
CA GLN A 64 10.53 9.73 6.09
C GLN A 64 10.31 8.35 6.71
N GLU A 65 10.19 7.30 5.88
CA GLU A 65 10.11 5.92 6.34
C GLU A 65 11.44 5.49 6.99
N GLU A 66 12.57 5.74 6.34
CA GLU A 66 13.90 5.43 6.88
C GLU A 66 14.16 6.12 8.21
N GLU A 67 13.83 7.41 8.33
CA GLU A 67 13.93 8.15 9.58
C GLU A 67 13.02 7.57 10.67
N TYR A 68 11.82 7.12 10.30
CA TYR A 68 10.90 6.50 11.26
C TYR A 68 11.45 5.17 11.76
N GLN A 69 11.94 4.31 10.86
CA GLN A 69 12.62 3.06 11.21
C GLN A 69 13.86 3.30 12.08
N ALA A 70 14.64 4.33 11.78
CA ALA A 70 15.79 4.72 12.59
C ALA A 70 15.37 5.16 14.01
N LEU A 71 14.27 5.90 14.15
CA LEU A 71 13.74 6.29 15.46
C LEU A 71 13.23 5.10 16.27
N LEU A 72 12.58 4.12 15.63
CA LEU A 72 12.17 2.88 16.30
C LEU A 72 13.39 2.11 16.82
N LYS A 73 14.41 1.93 15.99
CA LYS A 73 15.67 1.30 16.40
C LYS A 73 16.38 2.08 17.50
N ALA A 74 16.36 3.41 17.44
CA ALA A 74 16.93 4.26 18.48
C ALA A 74 16.17 4.10 19.80
N ARG A 75 14.84 4.05 19.79
CA ARG A 75 14.01 3.80 20.98
C ARG A 75 14.39 2.49 21.65
N ASP A 76 14.59 1.44 20.86
CA ASP A 76 14.84 0.09 21.38
C ASP A 76 16.25 -0.04 22.00
N ASN A 77 17.22 0.76 21.53
CA ASN A 77 18.59 0.77 22.02
C ASN A 77 18.89 1.90 23.03
N ALA A 78 17.95 2.80 23.30
CA ALA A 78 18.16 3.96 24.16
C ALA A 78 18.06 3.63 25.66
N SER A 79 18.79 4.40 26.48
CA SER A 79 18.61 4.42 27.93
C SER A 79 17.25 5.03 28.31
N ASP A 80 16.77 4.79 29.53
CA ASP A 80 15.45 5.26 30.00
C ASP A 80 15.29 6.79 29.86
N ALA A 81 16.35 7.57 30.15
CA ALA A 81 16.33 9.03 30.06
C ALA A 81 16.28 9.56 28.61
N GLU A 82 16.79 8.80 27.64
CA GLU A 82 16.78 9.17 26.22
C GLU A 82 15.52 8.67 25.51
N ARG A 83 14.96 7.54 25.97
CA ARG A 83 13.74 6.93 25.45
C ARG A 83 12.56 7.88 25.47
N GLU A 84 12.38 8.69 26.52
CA GLU A 84 11.26 9.63 26.61
C GLU A 84 11.25 10.64 25.45
N LYS A 85 12.41 11.21 25.11
CA LYS A 85 12.55 12.17 24.00
C LYS A 85 12.24 11.51 22.65
N ILE A 86 12.69 10.27 22.46
CA ILE A 86 12.46 9.50 21.23
C ILE A 86 10.97 9.13 21.11
N VAL A 87 10.34 8.69 22.21
CA VAL A 87 8.91 8.37 22.25
C VAL A 87 8.07 9.59 21.90
N LYS A 88 8.37 10.77 22.46
CA LYS A 88 7.66 12.00 22.10
C LYS A 88 7.71 12.28 20.59
N ARG A 89 8.88 12.13 19.98
CA ARG A 89 9.06 12.31 18.53
C ARG A 89 8.33 11.24 17.70
N LEU A 90 8.27 10.01 18.19
CA LEU A 90 7.51 8.93 17.56
C LEU A 90 6.01 9.19 17.58
N VAL A 91 5.45 9.63 18.72
CA VAL A 91 4.01 9.94 18.85
C VAL A 91 3.57 11.01 17.85
N GLU A 92 4.34 12.08 17.69
CA GLU A 92 4.05 13.14 16.71
C GLU A 92 4.08 12.61 15.26
N LYS A 93 5.08 11.77 14.93
CA LYS A 93 5.18 11.14 13.60
C LYS A 93 4.05 10.13 13.35
N GLU A 94 3.69 9.33 14.34
CA GLU A 94 2.61 8.34 14.26
C GLU A 94 1.24 9.01 14.05
N ALA A 95 0.95 10.12 14.74
CA ALA A 95 -0.30 10.86 14.54
C ALA A 95 -0.46 11.36 13.10
N ARG A 96 0.63 11.82 12.47
CA ARG A 96 0.63 12.21 11.06
C ARG A 96 0.46 10.99 10.15
N ARG A 97 1.22 9.91 10.40
CA ARG A 97 1.14 8.67 9.61
C ARG A 97 -0.24 8.04 9.68
N LYS A 98 -0.93 8.10 10.81
CA LYS A 98 -2.29 7.58 10.96
C LYS A 98 -3.26 8.27 9.99
N LYS A 99 -3.24 9.60 9.92
CA LYS A 99 -4.06 10.37 8.97
C LYS A 99 -3.73 10.03 7.51
N GLU A 100 -2.45 9.90 7.19
CA GLU A 100 -2.01 9.52 5.85
C GLU A 100 -2.38 8.07 5.50
N ALA A 101 -2.38 7.17 6.48
CA ALA A 101 -2.78 5.77 6.33
C ALA A 101 -4.28 5.65 6.08
N GLU A 102 -5.13 6.39 6.80
CA GLU A 102 -6.57 6.43 6.56
C GLU A 102 -6.90 6.87 5.12
N LEU A 103 -6.22 7.90 4.62
CA LEU A 103 -6.37 8.34 3.23
C LEU A 103 -5.82 7.30 2.22
N ARG A 104 -4.70 6.66 2.56
CA ARG A 104 -4.08 5.62 1.71
C ARG A 104 -4.93 4.36 1.65
N GLU A 105 -5.60 4.00 2.74
CA GLU A 105 -6.55 2.88 2.80
C GLU A 105 -7.76 3.16 1.92
N LYS A 106 -8.34 4.36 2.01
CA LYS A 106 -9.41 4.79 1.09
C LYS A 106 -8.96 4.71 -0.37
N LEU A 107 -7.75 5.18 -0.67
CA LEU A 107 -7.16 5.05 -2.01
C LEU A 107 -6.97 3.60 -2.42
N ALA A 108 -6.54 2.72 -1.52
CA ALA A 108 -6.37 1.30 -1.81
C ALA A 108 -7.71 0.62 -2.13
N LEU A 109 -8.79 0.99 -1.44
CA LEU A 109 -10.15 0.52 -1.75
C LEU A 109 -10.63 0.99 -3.13
N MET A 110 -10.25 2.21 -3.54
CA MET A 110 -10.54 2.72 -4.88
C MET A 110 -9.60 2.16 -5.96
N GLY A 111 -8.47 1.57 -5.55
CA GLY A 111 -7.47 0.97 -6.41
C GLY A 111 -6.41 1.94 -6.94
N CYS A 112 -5.61 1.44 -7.88
CA CYS A 112 -4.61 2.24 -8.60
C CYS A 112 -5.28 3.25 -9.55
N CYS A 113 -4.49 4.18 -10.10
CA CYS A 113 -5.01 5.03 -11.17
C CYS A 113 -5.42 4.19 -12.40
N PRO A 114 -6.17 4.75 -13.37
CA PRO A 114 -6.62 4.02 -14.56
C PRO A 114 -5.51 3.34 -15.38
N MET A 115 -4.27 3.83 -15.25
CA MET A 115 -3.08 3.28 -15.90
C MET A 115 -2.31 2.26 -15.04
N GLY A 116 -2.86 1.86 -13.89
CA GLY A 116 -2.26 0.87 -13.00
C GLY A 116 -1.17 1.39 -12.07
N TYR A 117 -0.86 2.69 -12.09
CA TYR A 117 0.16 3.27 -11.22
C TYR A 117 -0.34 3.50 -9.80
N GLN A 118 0.57 3.26 -8.84
CA GLN A 118 0.35 3.55 -7.43
C GLN A 118 0.29 5.05 -7.14
N TRP A 119 -0.37 5.41 -6.04
CA TRP A 119 -0.51 6.78 -5.56
C TRP A 119 0.66 7.19 -4.65
N ILE A 120 1.24 8.36 -4.91
CA ILE A 120 2.33 8.97 -4.15
C ILE A 120 1.78 10.23 -3.46
N LYS A 121 2.01 10.36 -2.15
CA LYS A 121 1.54 11.53 -1.40
C LYS A 121 2.24 12.80 -1.91
N GLN A 122 1.46 13.83 -2.21
CA GLN A 122 1.95 15.17 -2.52
C GLN A 122 1.24 16.21 -1.63
N GLY A 123 1.70 17.46 -1.68
CA GLY A 123 1.01 18.57 -1.02
C GLY A 123 -0.45 18.66 -1.46
N GLY A 124 -1.39 18.51 -0.51
CA GLY A 124 -2.83 18.63 -0.76
C GLY A 124 -3.48 17.47 -1.51
N GLY A 125 -2.79 16.36 -1.77
CA GLY A 125 -3.37 15.20 -2.42
C GLY A 125 -2.39 14.07 -2.70
N TYR A 126 -2.68 13.29 -3.74
CA TYR A 126 -1.90 12.15 -4.20
C TYR A 126 -1.79 12.18 -5.72
N ARG A 127 -0.59 11.94 -6.24
CA ARG A 127 -0.32 11.82 -7.68
C ARG A 127 0.08 10.40 -8.02
N CYS A 128 -0.39 9.87 -9.13
CA CYS A 128 0.03 8.53 -9.55
C CYS A 128 1.51 8.51 -9.94
N ALA A 129 2.19 7.36 -9.81
CA ALA A 129 3.61 7.21 -10.11
C ALA A 129 3.99 7.55 -11.57
N GLY A 130 3.04 7.46 -12.51
CA GLY A 130 3.22 7.94 -13.89
C GLY A 130 3.17 9.46 -14.08
N GLY A 131 2.63 10.19 -13.08
CA GLY A 131 2.56 11.65 -13.05
C GLY A 131 1.29 12.29 -13.63
N SER A 132 0.48 11.57 -14.40
CA SER A 132 -0.68 12.14 -15.12
C SER A 132 -1.92 12.39 -14.25
N HIS A 133 -2.20 11.51 -13.29
CA HIS A 133 -3.43 11.55 -12.50
C HIS A 133 -3.18 12.11 -11.10
N PHE A 134 -4.08 12.97 -10.63
CA PHE A 134 -4.03 13.55 -9.30
C PHE A 134 -5.39 13.44 -8.60
N MET A 135 -5.36 13.04 -7.33
CA MET A 135 -6.52 13.01 -6.43
C MET A 135 -6.27 13.95 -5.26
N SER A 136 -7.15 14.92 -5.05
CA SER A 136 -7.01 15.86 -3.94
C SER A 136 -7.38 15.21 -2.60
N ASP A 137 -6.82 15.72 -1.50
CA ASP A 137 -7.21 15.28 -0.16
C ASP A 137 -8.71 15.53 0.10
N ALA A 138 -9.31 16.55 -0.52
CA ALA A 138 -10.74 16.83 -0.41
C ALA A 138 -11.61 15.75 -1.09
N SER A 139 -11.11 15.13 -2.16
CA SER A 139 -11.77 14.01 -2.85
C SER A 139 -11.70 12.70 -2.06
N LEU A 140 -10.86 12.63 -1.02
CA LEU A 140 -10.62 11.45 -0.18
C LEU A 140 -11.22 11.58 1.23
N ARG A 141 -11.92 12.69 1.51
CA ARG A 141 -12.56 12.93 2.81
C ARG A 141 -13.88 12.20 2.90
#